data_AF-A0A3P6BWR6-F1
#
_entry.id   AF-A0A3P6BWR6-F1
#
_cell.length_a   1.000
_cell.length_b   1.000
_cell.length_c   1.000
_cell.angle_alpha   90.00
_cell.angle_beta   90.00
_cell.angle_gamma   90.00
#
_symmetry.space_group_name_H-M   'P 1'
#
loop_
_entity.id
_entity.type
_entity.pdbx_description
1 polymer ?
#
loop_
_entity_poly.entity_id
_entity_poly.type
_entity_poly.pdbx_seq_one_letter_code
_entity_poly.pdbx_strand_id
1 'polypeptide(L)'
;MPLCNDSSRNLAVAVALFFAGVLYFSFSTHSISDHISDLLHNTNTPQQVKTIEFPQDELEAVLESAAAGNNNTVIIALVNRAYVEEVGEGRTMLDLFLESFWEGEGTLPLLDHLVLVATDHTAYDRCRFKRLHCYKMDIKGVDLEGEKVYMSADFIEMMWRRTHFLLDVLSRGYHILFTDTDVLWLRTPFSRLSNNGSLDMQISVDQNNVEAGHAINTGFFHVRSNNKTFSLFNKWYDMRLNSPGMKEQDVLQKLLDTGFFNQLGLNVNFLNTTEFSGFCQDSTDMGVVTTVHANCCRHIPAKIFDLTLVLSDWKSYKTSHVNNKWSPHHKCGGSWKDNDYVPKP
;
A
#
# COMPACT_ATOMS: atom_id res chain seq x y z
N MET A 1 57.08 -0.77 -59.39
CA MET A 1 56.24 0.44 -59.29
C MET A 1 55.31 0.44 -60.49
N PRO A 2 53.97 0.62 -60.35
CA PRO A 2 53.16 0.74 -59.13
C PRO A 2 52.64 -0.65 -58.68
N LEU A 3 52.23 -0.83 -57.43
CA LEU A 3 51.42 -1.98 -57.03
C LEU A 3 50.21 -1.48 -56.24
N CYS A 4 49.06 -1.88 -56.77
CA CYS A 4 47.75 -1.29 -56.60
C CYS A 4 47.06 -1.68 -55.28
N ASN A 5 46.12 -0.81 -54.96
CA ASN A 5 45.20 -0.81 -53.85
C ASN A 5 44.10 -1.88 -54.03
N ASP A 6 44.35 -3.12 -53.61
CA ASP A 6 43.36 -4.22 -53.68
C ASP A 6 42.39 -4.26 -52.48
N SER A 7 42.71 -3.56 -51.38
CA SER A 7 41.87 -3.59 -50.17
C SER A 7 40.59 -2.75 -50.32
N SER A 8 40.67 -1.58 -50.97
CA SER A 8 39.50 -0.70 -51.14
C SER A 8 38.46 -1.27 -52.12
N ARG A 9 38.90 -2.06 -53.11
CA ARG A 9 38.01 -2.70 -54.09
C ARG A 9 37.18 -3.80 -53.46
N ASN A 10 37.78 -4.59 -52.58
CA ASN A 10 37.08 -5.67 -51.87
C ASN A 10 36.06 -5.13 -50.85
N LEU A 11 36.35 -4.01 -50.19
CA LEU A 11 35.40 -3.35 -49.29
C LEU A 11 34.22 -2.75 -50.06
N ALA A 12 34.46 -2.12 -51.21
CA ALA A 12 33.39 -1.57 -52.05
C ALA A 12 32.47 -2.67 -52.60
N VAL A 13 33.02 -3.82 -52.99
CA VAL A 13 32.24 -4.99 -53.44
C VAL A 13 31.42 -5.59 -52.29
N ALA A 14 31.98 -5.70 -51.09
CA ALA A 14 31.26 -6.21 -49.93
C ALA A 14 30.08 -5.29 -49.53
N VAL A 15 30.28 -3.98 -49.57
CA VAL A 15 29.21 -2.99 -49.29
C VAL A 15 28.13 -3.05 -50.38
N ALA A 16 28.50 -3.15 -51.66
CA ALA A 16 27.54 -3.27 -52.75
C ALA A 16 26.71 -4.57 -52.66
N LEU A 17 27.33 -5.70 -52.29
CA LEU A 17 26.62 -6.97 -52.07
C LEU A 17 25.68 -6.90 -50.86
N PHE A 18 26.06 -6.18 -49.79
CA PHE A 18 25.20 -5.99 -48.63
C PHE A 18 23.96 -5.16 -48.99
N PHE A 19 24.11 -4.05 -49.72
CA PHE A 19 22.97 -3.25 -50.18
C PHE A 19 22.10 -3.98 -51.21
N ALA A 20 22.69 -4.77 -52.11
CA ALA A 20 21.94 -5.61 -53.04
C ALA A 20 21.16 -6.71 -52.31
N GLY A 21 21.73 -7.30 -51.25
CA GLY A 21 21.05 -8.27 -50.39
C GLY A 21 19.88 -7.65 -49.63
N VAL A 22 20.06 -6.47 -49.03
CA VAL A 22 18.99 -5.75 -48.32
C VAL A 22 17.85 -5.38 -49.28
N LEU A 23 18.16 -4.86 -50.47
CA LEU A 23 17.14 -4.55 -51.49
C LEU A 23 16.43 -5.81 -51.99
N TYR A 24 17.15 -6.91 -52.22
CA TYR A 24 16.53 -8.18 -52.60
C TYR A 24 15.59 -8.73 -51.52
N PHE A 25 15.94 -8.60 -50.24
CA PHE A 25 15.05 -8.97 -49.13
C PHE A 25 13.84 -8.02 -49.03
N SER A 26 14.04 -6.71 -49.20
CA SER A 26 12.94 -5.73 -49.14
C SER A 26 11.96 -5.83 -50.32
N PHE A 27 12.40 -6.24 -51.51
CA PHE A 27 11.53 -6.46 -52.66
C PHE A 27 10.95 -7.89 -52.74
N SER A 28 11.65 -8.91 -52.22
CA SER A 28 11.11 -10.29 -52.12
C SER A 28 9.99 -10.41 -51.08
N THR A 29 10.04 -9.63 -49.99
CA THR A 29 8.95 -9.62 -48.99
C THR A 29 7.69 -8.91 -49.51
N HIS A 30 7.84 -7.92 -50.39
CA HIS A 30 6.68 -7.28 -51.04
C HIS A 30 5.96 -8.22 -52.01
N SER A 31 6.68 -9.02 -52.80
CA SER A 31 6.06 -9.96 -53.75
C SER A 31 5.32 -11.13 -53.09
N ILE A 32 5.70 -11.52 -51.86
CA ILE A 32 5.00 -12.56 -51.09
C ILE A 32 3.81 -11.97 -50.31
N SER A 33 3.90 -10.71 -49.88
CA SER A 33 2.80 -10.00 -49.21
C SER A 33 1.60 -9.79 -50.14
N ASP A 34 1.84 -9.45 -51.41
CA ASP A 34 0.75 -9.16 -52.35
C ASP A 34 0.03 -10.43 -52.83
N HIS A 35 0.73 -11.56 -52.97
CA HIS A 35 0.10 -12.83 -53.37
C HIS A 35 -0.67 -13.55 -52.24
N ILE A 36 -0.39 -13.24 -50.97
CA ILE A 36 -1.16 -13.78 -49.83
C ILE A 36 -2.44 -12.96 -49.59
N SER A 37 -2.43 -11.65 -49.90
CA SER A 37 -3.64 -10.81 -49.82
C SER A 37 -4.72 -11.22 -50.83
N ASP A 38 -4.34 -11.64 -52.03
CA ASP A 38 -5.31 -12.05 -53.06
C ASP A 38 -5.89 -13.47 -52.85
N LEU A 39 -5.19 -14.34 -52.12
CA LEU A 39 -5.69 -15.71 -51.85
C LEU A 39 -6.63 -15.79 -50.63
N LEU A 40 -6.61 -14.79 -49.75
CA LEU A 40 -7.47 -14.74 -48.55
C LEU A 40 -8.78 -14.01 -48.77
N HIS A 41 -9.00 -13.40 -49.95
CA HIS A 41 -10.20 -12.60 -50.23
C HIS A 41 -11.40 -13.38 -50.78
N ASN A 42 -11.28 -14.70 -50.97
CA ASN A 42 -12.38 -15.54 -51.45
C ASN A 42 -12.42 -16.86 -50.68
N THR A 43 -12.97 -16.85 -49.46
CA THR A 43 -13.94 -17.82 -48.93
C THR A 43 -14.07 -17.62 -47.42
N ASN A 44 -15.31 -17.62 -46.96
CA ASN A 44 -15.77 -17.57 -45.56
C ASN A 44 -15.77 -16.18 -44.92
N THR A 45 -16.98 -15.63 -44.80
CA THR A 45 -17.39 -14.65 -43.80
C THR A 45 -16.63 -14.86 -42.49
N PRO A 46 -15.87 -13.87 -42.00
CA PRO A 46 -15.38 -13.91 -40.63
C PRO A 46 -16.61 -13.69 -39.75
N GLN A 47 -17.07 -14.76 -39.09
CA GLN A 47 -17.70 -14.56 -37.79
C GLN A 47 -16.72 -13.69 -36.99
N GLN A 48 -17.18 -12.52 -36.61
CA GLN A 48 -16.50 -11.64 -35.68
C GLN A 48 -16.25 -12.48 -34.41
N VAL A 49 -15.05 -13.05 -34.29
CA VAL A 49 -14.57 -13.58 -33.02
C VAL A 49 -14.47 -12.33 -32.17
N LYS A 50 -15.54 -12.04 -31.43
CA LYS A 50 -15.46 -11.15 -30.29
C LYS A 50 -14.35 -11.73 -29.45
N THR A 51 -13.19 -11.09 -29.45
CA THR A 51 -12.25 -11.22 -28.34
C THR A 51 -13.09 -10.88 -27.13
N ILE A 52 -13.47 -11.91 -26.37
CA ILE A 52 -14.06 -11.70 -25.07
C ILE A 52 -12.89 -11.16 -24.25
N GLU A 53 -12.74 -9.84 -24.22
CA GLU A 53 -12.01 -9.19 -23.13
C GLU A 53 -12.79 -9.57 -21.88
N PHE A 54 -12.35 -10.64 -21.23
CA PHE A 54 -12.75 -10.88 -19.87
C PHE A 54 -12.29 -9.64 -19.10
N PRO A 55 -13.15 -9.03 -18.26
CA PRO A 55 -12.72 -7.95 -17.40
C PRO A 55 -11.47 -8.43 -16.67
N GLN A 56 -10.32 -7.80 -16.95
CA GLN A 56 -9.11 -8.10 -16.21
C GLN A 56 -9.41 -7.72 -14.77
N ASP A 57 -9.21 -8.67 -13.85
CA ASP A 57 -9.30 -8.37 -12.44
C ASP A 57 -8.12 -7.44 -12.08
N GLU A 58 -8.39 -6.13 -12.12
CA GLU A 58 -7.38 -5.10 -11.88
C GLU A 58 -6.76 -5.23 -10.50
N LEU A 59 -7.55 -5.66 -9.50
CA LEU A 59 -7.06 -5.89 -8.15
C LEU A 59 -6.04 -7.03 -8.15
N GLU A 60 -6.39 -8.16 -8.77
CA GLU A 60 -5.49 -9.31 -8.86
C GLU A 60 -4.16 -8.94 -9.53
N ALA A 61 -4.21 -8.23 -10.67
CA ALA A 61 -3.01 -7.82 -11.38
C ALA A 61 -2.10 -6.91 -10.53
N VAL A 62 -2.68 -6.01 -9.74
CA VAL A 62 -1.94 -5.12 -8.84
C VAL A 62 -1.33 -5.92 -7.67
N LEU A 63 -2.09 -6.85 -7.09
CA LEU A 63 -1.64 -7.71 -5.99
C LEU A 63 -0.52 -8.66 -6.43
N GLU A 64 -0.66 -9.33 -7.57
CA GLU A 64 0.36 -10.21 -8.15
C GLU A 64 1.69 -9.46 -8.33
N SER A 65 1.61 -8.23 -8.86
CA SER A 65 2.80 -7.39 -9.07
C SER A 65 3.45 -6.99 -7.75
N ALA A 66 2.66 -6.56 -6.75
CA ALA A 66 3.18 -6.13 -5.45
C ALA A 66 3.69 -7.31 -4.60
N ALA A 67 3.15 -8.51 -4.78
CA ALA A 67 3.53 -9.71 -4.06
C ALA A 67 4.79 -10.39 -4.61
N ALA A 68 5.23 -10.01 -5.81
CA ALA A 68 6.32 -10.65 -6.52
C ALA A 68 7.60 -10.72 -5.67
N GLY A 69 8.10 -11.93 -5.43
CA GLY A 69 9.32 -12.14 -4.63
C GLY A 69 9.16 -11.99 -3.12
N ASN A 70 7.95 -11.76 -2.60
CA ASN A 70 7.70 -11.48 -1.17
C ASN A 70 6.75 -12.49 -0.49
N ASN A 71 6.82 -13.78 -0.87
CA ASN A 71 6.03 -14.86 -0.29
C ASN A 71 4.53 -14.51 -0.15
N ASN A 72 3.94 -14.01 -1.25
CA ASN A 72 2.55 -13.55 -1.33
C ASN A 72 2.16 -12.44 -0.34
N THR A 73 3.13 -11.72 0.23
CA THR A 73 2.87 -10.63 1.18
C THR A 73 2.82 -9.29 0.47
N VAL A 74 1.72 -8.57 0.65
CA VAL A 74 1.53 -7.21 0.15
C VAL A 74 1.43 -6.22 1.32
N ILE A 75 2.00 -5.02 1.14
CA ILE A 75 1.83 -3.91 2.08
C ILE A 75 0.67 -3.07 1.56
N ILE A 76 -0.36 -2.85 2.38
CA ILE A 76 -1.56 -2.13 1.95
C ILE A 76 -1.74 -0.89 2.80
N ALA A 77 -1.93 0.25 2.15
CA ALA A 77 -2.39 1.48 2.78
C ALA A 77 -3.59 2.06 2.01
N LEU A 78 -4.58 2.57 2.74
CA LEU A 78 -5.74 3.23 2.15
C LEU A 78 -5.55 4.75 2.18
N VAL A 79 -5.90 5.41 1.09
CA VAL A 79 -5.77 6.85 0.93
C VAL A 79 -7.01 7.44 0.28
N ASN A 80 -7.35 8.65 0.72
CA ASN A 80 -8.35 9.50 0.10
C ASN A 80 -7.78 10.89 -0.18
N ARG A 81 -8.59 11.76 -0.79
CA ARG A 81 -8.25 13.13 -1.18
C ARG A 81 -7.56 13.92 -0.07
N ALA A 82 -8.03 13.83 1.16
CA ALA A 82 -7.47 14.60 2.27
C ALA A 82 -6.06 14.17 2.70
N TYR A 83 -5.64 12.96 2.33
CA TYR A 83 -4.28 12.48 2.57
C TYR A 83 -3.31 12.86 1.44
N VAL A 84 -3.83 13.24 0.27
CA VAL A 84 -3.03 13.54 -0.94
C VAL A 84 -3.04 15.00 -1.36
N GLU A 85 -3.95 15.80 -0.81
CA GLU A 85 -3.97 17.25 -0.99
C GLU A 85 -3.18 17.96 0.09
N GLU A 86 -2.66 19.14 -0.25
CA GLU A 86 -1.82 19.91 0.65
C GLU A 86 -2.61 20.49 1.81
N VAL A 87 -2.07 20.33 3.00
CA VAL A 87 -2.61 20.88 4.24
C VAL A 87 -1.55 21.80 4.83
N GLY A 88 -1.82 23.11 4.88
CA GLY A 88 -0.89 24.08 5.47
C GLY A 88 0.37 24.32 4.61
N GLU A 89 1.55 24.00 5.17
CA GLU A 89 2.89 24.36 4.66
C GLU A 89 3.35 23.58 3.39
N GLY A 90 2.43 23.13 2.54
CA GLY A 90 2.75 22.52 1.25
C GLY A 90 3.21 21.05 1.30
N ARG A 91 2.90 20.32 2.37
CA ARG A 91 3.17 18.88 2.50
C ARG A 91 1.87 18.10 2.69
N THR A 92 1.76 16.95 2.04
CA THR A 92 0.61 16.03 2.16
C THR A 92 0.95 14.89 3.14
N MET A 93 -0.06 14.24 3.72
CA MET A 93 0.17 13.07 4.57
C MET A 93 0.84 11.94 3.77
N LEU A 94 0.43 11.72 2.52
CA LEU A 94 1.05 10.73 1.65
C LEU A 94 2.53 11.05 1.38
N ASP A 95 2.89 12.31 1.18
CA ASP A 95 4.29 12.69 0.98
C ASP A 95 5.13 12.38 2.22
N LEU A 96 4.59 12.63 3.42
CA LEU A 96 5.27 12.32 4.68
C LEU A 96 5.38 10.81 4.92
N PHE A 97 4.31 10.05 4.63
CA PHE A 97 4.29 8.59 4.66
C PHE A 97 5.40 8.01 3.78
N LEU A 98 5.43 8.41 2.50
CA LEU A 98 6.43 7.94 1.56
C LEU A 98 7.84 8.38 1.97
N GLU A 99 8.05 9.63 2.39
CA GLU A 99 9.36 10.11 2.86
C GLU A 99 9.90 9.25 4.01
N SER A 100 9.03 8.74 4.88
CA SER A 100 9.46 7.83 5.95
C SER A 100 10.09 6.54 5.42
N PHE A 101 9.61 5.95 4.32
CA PHE A 101 10.25 4.79 3.69
C PHE A 101 11.62 5.12 3.10
N TRP A 102 11.82 6.35 2.62
CA TRP A 102 13.12 6.78 2.09
C TRP A 102 14.12 7.02 3.21
N GLU A 103 13.63 7.50 4.35
CA GLU A 103 14.44 7.85 5.52
C GLU A 103 14.59 6.70 6.51
N GLY A 104 13.80 5.64 6.41
CA GLY A 104 13.91 4.49 7.30
C GLY A 104 15.07 3.56 6.96
N GLU A 105 15.51 2.81 7.96
CA GLU A 105 16.57 1.80 7.80
C GLU A 105 15.99 0.52 7.20
N GLY A 106 16.39 0.21 5.95
CA GLY A 106 15.95 -1.00 5.25
C GLY A 106 14.49 -0.99 4.80
N THR A 107 13.83 0.18 4.78
CA THR A 107 12.43 0.33 4.39
C THR A 107 12.24 0.67 2.91
N LEU A 108 13.22 1.31 2.25
CA LEU A 108 13.10 1.71 0.85
C LEU A 108 12.66 0.59 -0.11
N PRO A 109 13.23 -0.65 -0.05
CA PRO A 109 12.78 -1.75 -0.92
C PRO A 109 11.33 -2.18 -0.70
N LEU A 110 10.73 -1.84 0.44
CA LEU A 110 9.35 -2.21 0.75
C LEU A 110 8.34 -1.41 -0.09
N LEU A 111 8.75 -0.30 -0.72
CA LEU A 111 7.89 0.44 -1.64
C LEU A 111 7.51 -0.38 -2.88
N ASP A 112 8.33 -1.36 -3.28
CA ASP A 112 8.02 -2.29 -4.38
C ASP A 112 6.87 -3.25 -4.02
N HIS A 113 6.51 -3.35 -2.74
CA HIS A 113 5.43 -4.19 -2.24
C HIS A 113 4.23 -3.39 -1.72
N LEU A 114 4.28 -2.05 -1.84
CA LEU A 114 3.25 -1.13 -1.36
C LEU A 114 2.13 -0.95 -2.40
N VAL A 115 0.94 -1.42 -2.06
CA VAL A 115 -0.32 -1.14 -2.75
C VAL A 115 -1.04 0.01 -2.04
N LEU A 116 -1.18 1.13 -2.74
CA LEU A 116 -2.07 2.21 -2.33
C LEU A 116 -3.47 2.00 -2.90
N VAL A 117 -4.42 1.87 -1.99
CA VAL A 117 -5.84 1.72 -2.30
C VAL A 117 -6.52 3.08 -2.18
N ALA A 118 -6.86 3.66 -3.33
CA ALA A 118 -7.49 4.96 -3.42
C ALA A 118 -9.02 4.83 -3.32
N THR A 119 -9.64 5.64 -2.45
CA THR A 119 -11.10 5.68 -2.29
C THR A 119 -11.79 6.71 -3.18
N ASP A 120 -11.01 7.55 -3.86
CA ASP A 120 -11.49 8.58 -4.79
C ASP A 120 -10.53 8.79 -5.96
N HIS A 121 -10.96 9.59 -6.93
CA HIS A 121 -10.19 9.83 -8.15
C HIS A 121 -8.91 10.63 -7.90
N THR A 122 -8.94 11.62 -7.02
CA THR A 122 -7.80 12.49 -6.72
C THR A 122 -6.65 11.69 -6.08
N ALA A 123 -6.99 10.84 -5.12
CA ALA A 123 -6.03 9.93 -4.49
C ALA A 123 -5.46 8.92 -5.48
N TYR A 124 -6.30 8.39 -6.38
CA TYR A 124 -5.85 7.46 -7.42
C TYR A 124 -4.86 8.12 -8.38
N ASP A 125 -5.18 9.32 -8.87
CA ASP A 125 -4.31 10.07 -9.78
C ASP A 125 -2.98 10.44 -9.12
N ARG A 126 -3.00 10.84 -7.84
CA ARG A 126 -1.77 11.08 -7.07
C ARG A 126 -0.94 9.81 -6.95
N CYS A 127 -1.55 8.67 -6.64
CA CYS A 127 -0.85 7.39 -6.58
C CYS A 127 -0.16 7.07 -7.91
N ARG A 128 -0.89 7.20 -9.03
CA ARG A 128 -0.36 6.94 -10.39
C ARG A 128 0.78 7.90 -10.72
N PHE A 129 0.65 9.17 -10.35
CA PHE A 129 1.72 10.18 -10.51
C PHE A 129 2.99 9.80 -9.74
N LYS A 130 2.85 9.23 -8.54
CA LYS A 130 3.97 8.72 -7.72
C LYS A 130 4.53 7.38 -8.21
N ARG A 131 3.93 6.75 -9.23
CA ARG A 131 4.34 5.47 -9.84
C ARG A 131 4.37 4.30 -8.86
N LEU A 132 3.38 4.24 -7.98
CA LEU A 132 3.19 3.15 -7.01
C LEU A 132 2.24 2.08 -7.58
N HIS A 133 2.08 0.97 -6.87
CA HIS A 133 0.99 0.04 -7.13
C HIS A 133 -0.33 0.68 -6.67
N CYS A 134 -1.22 0.98 -7.62
CA CYS A 134 -2.43 1.76 -7.36
C CYS A 134 -3.67 0.94 -7.69
N TYR A 135 -4.60 0.86 -6.74
CA TYR A 135 -5.92 0.29 -6.97
C TYR A 135 -7.00 1.32 -6.58
N LYS A 136 -8.00 1.52 -7.44
CA LYS A 136 -9.15 2.39 -7.14
C LYS A 136 -10.28 1.52 -6.63
N MET A 137 -10.67 1.71 -5.36
CA MET A 137 -11.80 0.98 -4.80
C MET A 137 -13.12 1.51 -5.37
N ASP A 138 -13.96 0.62 -5.90
CA ASP A 138 -15.30 0.98 -6.37
C ASP A 138 -16.22 1.20 -5.15
N ILE A 139 -16.53 2.46 -4.87
CA ILE A 139 -17.40 2.87 -3.77
C ILE A 139 -18.76 3.23 -4.36
N LYS A 140 -19.59 2.22 -4.61
CA LYS A 140 -20.99 2.46 -5.00
C LYS A 140 -21.75 3.11 -3.82
N GLY A 141 -22.33 4.28 -4.07
CA GLY A 141 -23.40 4.88 -3.28
C GLY A 141 -23.02 5.68 -2.03
N VAL A 142 -21.73 5.95 -1.77
CA VAL A 142 -21.29 6.81 -0.64
C VAL A 142 -20.14 7.70 -1.11
N ASP A 143 -20.25 9.01 -0.91
CA ASP A 143 -19.17 9.95 -1.20
C ASP A 143 -18.14 9.95 -0.05
N LEU A 144 -17.06 9.21 -0.25
CA LEU A 144 -15.95 9.11 0.70
C LEU A 144 -14.79 10.06 0.38
N GLU A 145 -15.03 11.08 -0.46
CA GLU A 145 -14.08 12.18 -0.68
C GLU A 145 -13.90 13.03 0.61
N GLY A 146 -12.70 13.60 0.79
CA GLY A 146 -12.38 14.52 1.89
C GLY A 146 -11.97 13.88 3.22
N GLU A 147 -11.62 14.70 4.22
CA GLU A 147 -11.19 14.22 5.54
C GLU A 147 -12.39 13.68 6.32
N LYS A 148 -12.31 12.40 6.74
CA LYS A 148 -13.35 11.80 7.58
C LYS A 148 -12.94 11.88 9.04
N VAL A 149 -13.53 12.85 9.75
CA VAL A 149 -13.25 13.07 11.18
C VAL A 149 -13.50 11.79 11.96
N TYR A 150 -12.57 11.49 12.87
CA TYR A 150 -12.65 10.34 13.77
C TYR A 150 -14.04 10.20 14.40
N MET A 151 -14.62 9.00 14.31
CA MET A 151 -15.96 8.61 14.80
C MET A 151 -17.18 9.26 14.09
N SER A 152 -16.98 9.98 12.97
CA SER A 152 -18.10 10.36 12.10
C SER A 152 -18.75 9.14 11.42
N ALA A 153 -19.98 9.28 10.93
CA ALA A 153 -20.67 8.19 10.20
C ALA A 153 -19.89 7.75 8.96
N ASP A 154 -19.36 8.71 8.20
CA ASP A 154 -18.53 8.45 7.01
C ASP A 154 -17.21 7.76 7.38
N PHE A 155 -16.59 8.12 8.50
CA PHE A 155 -15.40 7.44 9.00
C PHE A 155 -15.70 5.97 9.30
N ILE A 156 -16.80 5.68 10.02
CA ILE A 156 -17.20 4.31 10.35
C ILE A 156 -17.46 3.49 9.08
N GLU A 157 -18.21 4.03 8.12
CA GLU A 157 -18.48 3.36 6.84
C GLU A 157 -17.20 3.10 6.03
N MET A 158 -16.29 4.08 5.97
CA MET A 158 -14.98 3.95 5.31
C MET A 158 -14.16 2.82 5.92
N MET A 159 -14.12 2.72 7.25
CA MET A 159 -13.37 1.65 7.91
C MET A 159 -13.97 0.26 7.70
N TRP A 160 -15.30 0.15 7.62
CA TRP A 160 -15.92 -1.12 7.27
C TRP A 160 -15.64 -1.55 5.82
N ARG A 161 -15.59 -0.59 4.89
CA ARG A 161 -15.18 -0.86 3.50
C ARG A 161 -13.72 -1.30 3.42
N ARG A 162 -12.84 -0.70 4.21
CA ARG A 162 -11.47 -1.18 4.41
C ARG A 162 -11.48 -2.65 4.83
N THR A 163 -12.22 -3.00 5.87
CA THR A 163 -12.29 -4.39 6.36
C THR A 163 -12.79 -5.36 5.28
N HIS A 164 -13.78 -4.97 4.47
CA HIS A 164 -14.25 -5.77 3.34
C HIS A 164 -13.18 -5.99 2.28
N PHE A 165 -12.48 -4.92 1.91
CA PHE A 165 -11.41 -4.98 0.92
C PHE A 165 -10.28 -5.92 1.38
N LEU A 166 -9.86 -5.81 2.65
CA LEU A 166 -8.84 -6.70 3.20
C LEU A 166 -9.31 -8.16 3.25
N LEU A 167 -10.61 -8.42 3.49
CA LEU A 167 -11.19 -9.76 3.39
C LEU A 167 -11.09 -10.32 1.95
N ASP A 168 -11.36 -9.50 0.92
CA ASP A 168 -11.21 -9.90 -0.49
C ASP A 168 -9.75 -10.28 -0.79
N VAL A 169 -8.78 -9.44 -0.38
CA VAL A 169 -7.34 -9.73 -0.52
C VAL A 169 -6.93 -11.03 0.17
N LEU A 170 -7.41 -11.27 1.39
CA LEU A 170 -7.17 -12.52 2.11
C LEU A 170 -7.77 -13.73 1.37
N SER A 171 -8.97 -13.57 0.80
CA SER A 171 -9.67 -14.64 0.07
C SER A 171 -8.93 -15.09 -1.20
N ARG A 172 -8.12 -14.19 -1.79
CA ARG A 172 -7.26 -14.42 -2.94
C ARG A 172 -5.92 -15.09 -2.59
N GLY A 173 -5.64 -15.29 -1.30
CA GLY A 173 -4.44 -15.99 -0.84
C GLY A 173 -3.26 -15.10 -0.46
N TYR A 174 -3.40 -13.77 -0.52
CA TYR A 174 -2.34 -12.84 -0.16
C TYR A 174 -2.23 -12.63 1.35
N HIS A 175 -1.00 -12.60 1.87
CA HIS A 175 -0.71 -12.12 3.22
C HIS A 175 -0.68 -10.60 3.20
N ILE A 176 -1.13 -9.96 4.28
CA ILE A 176 -1.31 -8.51 4.34
C ILE A 176 -0.45 -7.96 5.46
N LEU A 177 0.35 -6.94 5.16
CA LEU A 177 0.87 -5.99 6.12
C LEU A 177 0.11 -4.67 5.93
N PHE A 178 -0.91 -4.44 6.75
CA PHE A 178 -1.71 -3.24 6.68
C PHE A 178 -1.07 -2.12 7.49
N THR A 179 -1.12 -0.89 6.94
CA THR A 179 -0.67 0.32 7.60
C THR A 179 -1.61 1.48 7.27
N ASP A 180 -1.98 2.27 8.27
CA ASP A 180 -2.57 3.59 8.03
C ASP A 180 -1.50 4.53 7.47
N THR A 181 -1.94 5.54 6.71
CA THR A 181 -1.05 6.49 6.02
C THR A 181 -0.39 7.49 6.99
N ASP A 182 -0.82 7.53 8.24
CA ASP A 182 -0.23 8.34 9.32
C ASP A 182 0.69 7.52 10.26
N VAL A 183 1.25 6.43 9.72
CA VAL A 183 2.30 5.62 10.34
C VAL A 183 3.63 5.88 9.61
N LEU A 184 4.65 6.34 10.33
CA LEU A 184 6.01 6.47 9.80
C LEU A 184 6.75 5.13 9.90
N TRP A 185 7.48 4.79 8.84
CA TRP A 185 8.28 3.58 8.73
C TRP A 185 9.76 3.88 8.97
N LEU A 186 10.21 3.73 10.21
CA LEU A 186 11.59 4.07 10.60
C LEU A 186 12.56 2.91 10.41
N ARG A 187 12.08 1.66 10.49
CA ARG A 187 12.86 0.45 10.20
C ARG A 187 11.99 -0.61 9.54
N THR A 188 12.62 -1.58 8.88
CA THR A 188 11.91 -2.75 8.35
C THR A 188 11.24 -3.55 9.48
N PRO A 189 9.90 -3.75 9.44
CA PRO A 189 9.19 -4.46 10.49
C PRO A 189 9.39 -5.96 10.42
N PHE A 190 9.83 -6.51 9.29
CA PHE A 190 10.07 -7.95 9.13
C PHE A 190 11.18 -8.48 10.06
N SER A 191 12.03 -7.62 10.61
CA SER A 191 12.99 -8.02 11.65
C SER A 191 12.34 -8.29 13.01
N ARG A 192 11.16 -7.70 13.26
CA ARG A 192 10.41 -7.77 14.53
C ARG A 192 9.14 -8.60 14.43
N LEU A 193 8.55 -8.67 13.23
CA LEU A 193 7.46 -9.57 12.94
C LEU A 193 7.98 -11.01 12.94
N SER A 194 7.23 -11.93 13.54
CA SER A 194 7.59 -13.35 13.50
C SER A 194 7.56 -13.88 12.06
N ASN A 195 8.73 -14.27 11.54
CA ASN A 195 8.89 -14.84 10.20
C ASN A 195 8.84 -16.37 10.18
N ASN A 196 8.72 -17.03 11.33
CA ASN A 196 8.71 -18.50 11.43
C ASN A 196 7.40 -19.14 10.92
N GLY A 197 6.44 -18.34 10.47
CA GLY A 197 5.14 -18.80 9.94
C GLY A 197 4.15 -19.31 10.99
N SER A 198 4.47 -19.24 12.28
CA SER A 198 3.62 -19.79 13.35
C SER A 198 2.49 -18.87 13.78
N LEU A 199 2.60 -17.57 13.50
CA LEU A 199 1.61 -16.56 13.89
C LEU A 199 0.64 -16.29 12.74
N ASP A 200 -0.65 -16.37 13.03
CA ASP A 200 -1.74 -16.07 12.11
C ASP A 200 -1.91 -14.55 11.94
N MET A 201 -1.73 -13.80 13.04
CA MET A 201 -1.92 -12.35 13.08
C MET A 201 -0.96 -11.68 14.07
N GLN A 202 -0.49 -10.48 13.76
CA GLN A 202 0.29 -9.63 14.64
C GLN A 202 -0.24 -8.21 14.54
N ILE A 203 -0.74 -7.63 15.64
CA ILE A 203 -1.49 -6.36 15.61
C ILE A 203 -0.93 -5.36 16.62
N SER A 204 -0.85 -4.10 16.22
CA SER A 204 -0.46 -3.00 17.10
C SER A 204 -1.42 -2.80 18.27
N VAL A 205 -0.95 -2.20 19.35
CA VAL A 205 -1.76 -1.77 20.49
C VAL A 205 -1.47 -0.31 20.79
N ASP A 206 -2.47 0.42 21.29
CA ASP A 206 -2.29 1.80 21.72
C ASP A 206 -1.51 1.90 23.04
N GLN A 207 -1.56 0.85 23.87
CA GLN A 207 -0.88 0.78 25.15
C GLN A 207 -0.42 -0.64 25.50
N ASN A 208 0.78 -0.73 26.09
CA ASN A 208 1.28 -1.96 26.70
C ASN A 208 0.70 -2.12 28.11
N ASN A 209 -0.56 -2.53 28.23
CA ASN A 209 -1.14 -2.88 29.53
C ASN A 209 -1.75 -4.29 29.49
N VAL A 210 -1.07 -5.25 30.11
CA VAL A 210 -1.51 -6.65 30.13
C VAL A 210 -2.67 -6.86 31.11
N GLU A 211 -2.81 -6.00 32.13
CA GLU A 211 -3.81 -6.16 33.20
C GLU A 211 -5.21 -5.66 32.79
N ALA A 212 -5.29 -4.69 31.88
CA ALA A 212 -6.54 -4.09 31.41
C ALA A 212 -7.10 -4.74 30.13
N GLY A 213 -6.42 -5.77 29.59
CA GLY A 213 -6.66 -6.29 28.25
C GLY A 213 -5.88 -5.53 27.18
N HIS A 214 -5.78 -6.12 25.99
CA HIS A 214 -5.04 -5.51 24.88
C HIS A 214 -5.88 -4.38 24.28
N ALA A 215 -5.35 -3.15 24.24
CA ALA A 215 -5.97 -2.03 23.54
C ALA A 215 -5.59 -2.08 22.05
N ILE A 216 -6.15 -3.02 21.29
CA ILE A 216 -5.71 -3.26 19.91
C ILE A 216 -5.94 -2.02 19.03
N ASN A 217 -5.00 -1.78 18.12
CA ASN A 217 -5.04 -0.71 17.14
C ASN A 217 -4.96 -1.32 15.73
N THR A 218 -5.91 -0.94 14.88
CA THR A 218 -6.04 -1.47 13.51
C THR A 218 -5.27 -0.68 12.46
N GLY A 219 -4.48 0.30 12.86
CA GLY A 219 -3.65 1.12 11.98
C GLY A 219 -2.32 0.48 11.61
N PHE A 220 -1.91 -0.60 12.28
CA PHE A 220 -0.79 -1.42 11.83
C PHE A 220 -0.97 -2.88 12.23
N PHE A 221 -1.01 -3.80 11.26
CA PHE A 221 -1.04 -5.23 11.55
C PHE A 221 -0.55 -6.08 10.38
N HIS A 222 0.04 -7.23 10.71
CA HIS A 222 0.35 -8.30 9.77
C HIS A 222 -0.65 -9.44 9.94
N VAL A 223 -1.21 -9.96 8.85
CA VAL A 223 -2.12 -11.11 8.85
C VAL A 223 -1.78 -12.05 7.71
N ARG A 224 -1.66 -13.35 8.01
CA ARG A 224 -1.47 -14.38 6.99
C ARG A 224 -2.82 -14.80 6.43
N SER A 225 -2.91 -14.95 5.11
CA SER A 225 -4.06 -15.64 4.50
C SER A 225 -4.07 -17.13 4.87
N ASN A 226 -5.12 -17.52 5.59
CA ASN A 226 -5.48 -18.90 5.90
C ASN A 226 -6.96 -18.96 6.33
N ASN A 227 -7.47 -20.18 6.55
CA ASN A 227 -8.89 -20.37 6.89
C ASN A 227 -9.32 -19.68 8.20
N LYS A 228 -8.42 -19.57 9.19
CA LYS A 228 -8.74 -18.96 10.48
C LYS A 228 -8.87 -17.44 10.34
N THR A 229 -7.90 -16.80 9.69
CA THR A 229 -7.91 -15.35 9.48
C THR A 229 -9.01 -14.93 8.52
N PHE A 230 -9.30 -15.72 7.49
CA PHE A 230 -10.49 -15.54 6.66
C PHE A 230 -11.78 -15.58 7.48
N SER A 231 -11.93 -16.59 8.35
CA SER A 231 -13.11 -16.72 9.22
C SER A 231 -13.24 -15.55 10.20
N LEU A 232 -12.12 -15.06 10.74
CA LEU A 232 -12.09 -13.86 11.57
C LEU A 232 -12.57 -12.63 10.82
N PHE A 233 -11.98 -12.33 9.66
CA PHE A 233 -12.31 -11.14 8.88
C PHE A 233 -13.75 -11.19 8.34
N ASN A 234 -14.23 -12.38 7.94
CA ASN A 234 -15.62 -12.56 7.53
C ASN A 234 -16.57 -12.25 8.69
N LYS A 235 -16.37 -12.87 9.86
CA LYS A 235 -17.20 -12.61 11.04
C LYS A 235 -17.13 -11.14 11.47
N TRP A 236 -15.93 -10.57 11.43
CA TRP A 236 -15.67 -9.18 11.78
C TRP A 236 -16.48 -8.24 10.90
N TYR A 237 -16.41 -8.41 9.58
CA TYR A 237 -17.18 -7.61 8.62
C TYR A 237 -18.70 -7.79 8.79
N ASP A 238 -19.17 -9.03 8.99
CA ASP A 238 -20.60 -9.34 9.19
C ASP A 238 -21.19 -8.63 10.42
N MET A 239 -20.37 -8.44 11.46
CA MET A 239 -20.80 -7.78 12.70
C MET A 239 -21.15 -6.30 12.52
N ARG A 240 -20.74 -5.66 11.42
CA ARG A 240 -21.17 -4.28 11.06
C ARG A 240 -22.68 -4.10 11.16
N LEU A 241 -23.45 -5.08 10.68
CA LEU A 241 -24.92 -5.01 10.67
C LEU A 241 -25.55 -5.06 12.07
N ASN A 242 -24.80 -5.53 13.06
CA ASN A 242 -25.28 -5.77 14.43
C ASN A 242 -24.53 -4.91 15.48
N SER A 243 -23.72 -3.95 15.04
CA SER A 243 -22.88 -3.11 15.91
C SER A 243 -23.06 -1.63 15.59
N PRO A 244 -24.29 -1.08 15.70
CA PRO A 244 -24.54 0.31 15.32
C PRO A 244 -23.70 1.28 16.17
N GLY A 245 -23.05 2.24 15.51
CA GLY A 245 -22.22 3.25 16.17
C GLY A 245 -20.82 2.78 16.61
N MET A 246 -20.50 1.50 16.44
CA MET A 246 -19.16 0.98 16.70
C MET A 246 -18.31 1.02 15.42
N LYS A 247 -17.05 1.45 15.55
CA LYS A 247 -16.06 1.27 14.49
C LYS A 247 -15.55 -0.17 14.49
N GLU A 248 -14.98 -0.59 13.37
CA GLU A 248 -14.39 -1.92 13.15
C GLU A 248 -13.40 -2.33 14.24
N GLN A 249 -12.53 -1.43 14.71
CA GLN A 249 -11.59 -1.73 15.80
C GLN A 249 -12.31 -2.13 17.09
N ASP A 250 -13.40 -1.43 17.46
CA ASP A 250 -14.16 -1.75 18.68
C ASP A 250 -14.82 -3.13 18.57
N VAL A 251 -15.27 -3.48 17.37
CA VAL A 251 -15.86 -4.80 17.10
C VAL A 251 -14.80 -5.90 17.11
N LEU A 252 -13.61 -5.65 16.57
CA LEU A 252 -12.51 -6.61 16.63
C LEU A 252 -12.07 -6.85 18.07
N GLN A 253 -12.00 -5.78 18.88
CA GLN A 253 -11.74 -5.87 20.30
C GLN A 253 -12.79 -6.73 21.00
N LYS A 254 -14.08 -6.49 20.72
CA LYS A 254 -15.17 -7.32 21.27
C LYS A 254 -15.05 -8.79 20.87
N LEU A 255 -14.65 -9.09 19.64
CA LEU A 255 -14.41 -10.47 19.19
C LEU A 255 -13.23 -11.11 19.95
N LEU A 256 -12.17 -10.35 20.21
CA LEU A 256 -11.05 -10.79 21.04
C LEU A 256 -11.52 -11.08 22.47
N ASP A 257 -12.19 -10.12 23.11
CA ASP A 257 -12.62 -10.19 24.51
C ASP A 257 -13.65 -11.30 24.77
N THR A 258 -14.50 -11.59 23.77
CA THR A 258 -15.48 -12.70 23.85
C THR A 258 -14.87 -14.07 23.55
N GLY A 259 -13.56 -14.14 23.30
CA GLY A 259 -12.83 -15.38 23.08
C GLY A 259 -13.01 -15.98 21.69
N PHE A 260 -13.55 -15.23 20.71
CA PHE A 260 -13.73 -15.73 19.34
C PHE A 260 -12.39 -16.08 18.68
N PHE A 261 -11.33 -15.34 19.00
CA PHE A 261 -9.97 -15.63 18.54
C PHE A 261 -9.51 -17.03 19.00
N ASN A 262 -9.79 -17.39 20.26
CA ASN A 262 -9.46 -18.69 20.81
C ASN A 262 -10.34 -19.80 20.19
N GLN A 263 -11.61 -19.52 19.90
CA GLN A 263 -12.51 -20.47 19.21
C GLN A 263 -12.00 -20.83 17.81
N LEU A 264 -11.40 -19.87 17.10
CA LEU A 264 -10.74 -20.11 15.82
C LEU A 264 -9.34 -20.75 15.96
N GLY A 265 -8.81 -20.85 17.18
CA GLY A 265 -7.45 -21.30 17.45
C GLY A 265 -6.39 -20.41 16.82
N LEU A 266 -6.62 -19.09 16.76
CA LEU A 266 -5.68 -18.13 16.18
C LEU A 266 -4.44 -17.96 17.04
N ASN A 267 -3.27 -18.02 16.42
CA ASN A 267 -2.01 -17.64 17.04
C ASN A 267 -1.76 -16.14 16.80
N VAL A 268 -2.00 -15.32 17.82
CA VAL A 268 -1.90 -13.86 17.72
C VAL A 268 -0.78 -13.32 18.59
N ASN A 269 -0.03 -12.38 18.07
CA ASN A 269 0.91 -11.56 18.84
C ASN A 269 0.47 -10.10 18.87
N PHE A 270 0.71 -9.43 19.99
CA PHE A 270 0.44 -8.00 20.14
C PHE A 270 1.77 -7.24 20.07
N LEU A 271 1.84 -6.28 19.16
CA LEU A 271 3.07 -5.57 18.86
C LEU A 271 3.34 -4.52 19.93
N ASN A 272 4.48 -4.65 20.61
CA ASN A 272 4.83 -3.83 21.76
C ASN A 272 5.09 -2.37 21.36
N THR A 273 4.54 -1.40 22.10
CA THR A 273 4.69 0.03 21.80
C THR A 273 6.12 0.57 21.91
N THR A 274 7.04 -0.21 22.49
CA THR A 274 8.49 0.08 22.50
C THR A 274 9.07 0.03 21.07
N GLU A 275 8.59 -0.90 20.25
CA GLU A 275 9.05 -1.09 18.86
C GLU A 275 8.06 -0.53 17.85
N PHE A 276 6.75 -0.64 18.11
CA PHE A 276 5.67 -0.13 17.27
C PHE A 276 5.00 1.03 17.99
N SER A 277 5.71 2.16 18.03
CA SER A 277 5.36 3.31 18.86
C SER A 277 4.17 4.08 18.29
N GLY A 278 3.57 4.93 19.11
CA GLY A 278 2.61 5.91 18.65
C GLY A 278 2.32 6.96 19.73
N PHE A 279 1.65 8.05 19.37
CA PHE A 279 1.44 9.18 20.28
C PHE A 279 0.55 8.83 21.50
N CYS A 280 -0.21 7.72 21.46
CA CYS A 280 -0.87 7.20 22.67
C CYS A 280 0.13 6.73 23.74
N GLN A 281 1.28 6.19 23.32
CA GLN A 281 2.37 5.75 24.19
C GLN A 281 3.69 5.77 23.42
N ASP A 282 4.46 6.85 23.59
CA ASP A 282 5.76 6.99 22.97
C ASP A 282 6.76 5.97 23.51
N SER A 283 7.59 5.43 22.62
CA SER A 283 8.75 4.66 23.00
C SER A 283 9.84 5.60 23.52
N THR A 284 10.46 5.22 24.64
CA THR A 284 11.59 5.95 25.20
C THR A 284 12.93 5.61 24.55
N ASP A 285 12.96 4.63 23.64
CA ASP A 285 14.18 4.15 22.99
C ASP A 285 14.04 4.19 21.46
N MET A 286 14.51 5.28 20.86
CA MET A 286 14.57 5.45 19.39
C MET A 286 15.37 4.35 18.69
N GLY A 287 16.28 3.67 19.38
CA GLY A 287 17.15 2.63 18.80
C GLY A 287 16.42 1.34 18.42
N VAL A 288 15.22 1.12 18.98
CA VAL A 288 14.42 -0.09 18.71
C VAL A 288 13.10 0.20 17.98
N VAL A 289 12.73 1.48 17.84
CA VAL A 289 11.50 1.88 17.15
C VAL A 289 11.56 1.50 15.67
N THR A 290 10.51 0.80 15.24
CA THR A 290 10.29 0.31 13.88
C THR A 290 9.28 1.19 13.16
N THR A 291 8.17 1.53 13.83
CA THR A 291 7.15 2.42 13.29
C THR A 291 6.70 3.43 14.35
N VAL A 292 6.17 4.58 13.90
CA VAL A 292 5.52 5.58 14.76
C VAL A 292 4.17 5.94 14.17
N HIS A 293 3.08 5.63 14.87
CA HIS A 293 1.71 5.96 14.47
C HIS A 293 1.24 7.25 15.15
N ALA A 294 0.66 8.19 14.39
CA ALA A 294 -0.11 9.30 14.95
C ALA A 294 -1.50 8.87 15.51
N ASN A 295 -1.53 7.78 16.27
CA ASN A 295 -2.71 7.39 17.06
C ASN A 295 -2.98 8.43 18.16
N CYS A 296 -4.15 8.38 18.80
CA CYS A 296 -4.56 9.42 19.77
C CYS A 296 -4.50 10.86 19.21
N CYS A 297 -4.79 11.04 17.92
CA CYS A 297 -4.83 12.34 17.25
C CYS A 297 -6.05 12.42 16.31
N ARG A 298 -6.77 13.55 16.33
CA ARG A 298 -8.07 13.66 15.63
C ARG A 298 -7.97 14.21 14.20
N HIS A 299 -7.13 15.21 13.97
CA HIS A 299 -7.16 16.00 12.73
C HIS A 299 -5.90 15.79 11.89
N ILE A 300 -6.06 15.67 10.56
CA ILE A 300 -4.96 15.51 9.61
C ILE A 300 -3.90 16.62 9.73
N PRO A 301 -4.23 17.94 9.81
CA PRO A 301 -3.22 18.97 9.97
C PRO A 301 -2.36 18.80 11.23
N ALA A 302 -2.96 18.36 12.34
CA ALA A 302 -2.24 18.10 13.58
C ALA A 302 -1.31 16.90 13.44
N LYS A 303 -1.79 15.82 12.80
CA LYS A 303 -0.98 14.63 12.49
C LYS A 303 0.24 15.00 11.61
N ILE A 304 0.02 15.75 10.52
CA ILE A 304 1.10 16.15 9.61
C ILE A 304 2.17 16.96 10.35
N PHE A 305 1.76 17.89 11.21
CA PHE A 305 2.69 18.72 11.97
C PHE A 305 3.56 17.88 12.92
N ASP A 306 2.93 17.10 13.80
CA ASP A 306 3.68 16.35 14.83
C ASP A 306 4.49 15.19 14.21
N LEU A 307 3.97 14.50 13.17
CA LEU A 307 4.76 13.49 12.44
C LEU A 307 5.94 14.10 11.67
N THR A 308 5.84 15.34 11.20
CA THR A 308 6.97 16.04 10.57
C THR A 308 8.08 16.28 11.59
N LEU A 309 7.74 16.62 12.83
CA LEU A 309 8.71 16.75 13.93
C LEU A 309 9.34 15.39 14.25
N VAL A 310 8.54 14.33 14.38
CA VAL A 310 9.05 12.97 14.61
C VAL A 310 10.04 12.54 13.53
N LEU A 311 9.73 12.80 12.26
CA LEU A 311 10.62 12.46 11.16
C LEU A 311 11.93 13.29 11.21
N SER A 312 11.86 14.56 11.62
CA SER A 312 13.03 15.40 11.83
C SER A 312 13.92 14.89 12.98
N ASP A 313 13.29 14.46 14.08
CA ASP A 313 13.99 13.86 15.22
C ASP A 313 14.68 12.55 14.80
N TRP A 314 13.98 11.70 14.04
CA TRP A 314 14.54 10.47 13.49
C TRP A 314 15.78 10.73 12.62
N LYS A 315 15.73 11.70 11.70
CA LYS A 315 16.89 12.08 10.87
C LYS A 315 18.08 12.54 11.71
N SER A 316 17.82 13.32 12.76
CA SER A 316 18.83 13.81 13.70
C SER A 316 19.43 12.67 14.53
N TYR A 317 18.59 11.74 14.98
CA TYR A 317 18.98 10.53 15.70
C TYR A 317 19.88 9.65 14.85
N LYS A 318 19.47 9.29 13.62
CA LYS A 318 20.29 8.48 12.68
C LYS A 318 21.69 9.05 12.48
N THR A 319 21.81 10.39 12.44
CA THR A 319 23.09 11.06 12.17
C THR A 319 24.03 11.05 13.38
N SER A 320 23.49 11.22 14.59
CA SER A 320 24.32 11.53 15.78
C SER A 320 24.18 10.54 16.93
N HIS A 321 23.03 9.87 17.07
CA HIS A 321 22.64 9.07 18.24
C HIS A 321 22.67 9.86 19.57
N VAL A 322 22.67 11.20 19.51
CA VAL A 322 22.75 12.08 20.69
C VAL A 322 21.37 12.58 21.12
N ASN A 323 20.48 12.89 20.17
CA ASN A 323 19.12 13.32 20.47
C ASN A 323 18.17 12.12 20.48
N ASN A 324 18.05 11.46 21.63
CA ASN A 324 17.28 10.21 21.80
C ASN A 324 15.87 10.47 22.35
N LYS A 325 15.28 11.63 22.06
CA LYS A 325 13.96 12.04 22.57
C LYS A 325 13.08 12.59 21.46
N TRP A 326 11.85 12.10 21.42
CA TRP A 326 10.84 12.61 20.50
C TRP A 326 10.39 14.00 20.93
N SER A 327 10.17 14.86 19.94
CA SER A 327 9.46 16.11 20.12
C SER A 327 8.05 15.83 20.66
N PRO A 328 7.52 16.67 21.56
CA PRO A 328 6.17 16.48 22.08
C PRO A 328 5.10 16.66 20.99
N HIS A 329 4.08 15.79 21.00
CA HIS A 329 2.95 15.81 20.05
C HIS A 329 1.87 16.85 20.43
N HIS A 330 2.26 18.11 20.53
CA HIS A 330 1.40 19.18 21.05
C HIS A 330 0.18 19.47 20.17
N LYS A 331 0.31 19.40 18.83
CA LYS A 331 -0.82 19.67 17.94
C LYS A 331 -1.86 18.57 18.02
N CYS A 332 -1.42 17.32 18.09
CA CYS A 332 -2.28 16.17 18.29
C CYS A 332 -2.96 16.20 19.65
N GLY A 333 -2.25 16.52 20.73
CA GLY A 333 -2.86 16.75 22.04
C GLY A 333 -3.90 17.89 22.02
N GLY A 334 -3.63 18.96 21.28
CA GLY A 334 -4.55 20.09 21.09
C GLY A 334 -5.81 19.74 20.28
N SER A 335 -5.71 18.82 19.31
CA SER A 335 -6.81 18.42 18.43
C SER A 335 -8.05 17.87 19.18
N TRP A 336 -7.87 17.33 20.39
CA TRP A 336 -8.97 16.85 21.23
C TRP A 336 -9.83 17.97 21.83
N LYS A 337 -9.31 19.20 21.88
CA LYS A 337 -10.00 20.38 22.43
C LYS A 337 -10.60 21.28 21.35
N ASP A 338 -10.35 20.97 20.09
CA ASP A 338 -10.83 21.75 18.94
C ASP A 338 -12.22 21.25 18.52
N ASN A 339 -13.25 21.89 19.06
CA ASN A 339 -14.65 21.55 18.77
C ASN A 339 -15.20 22.27 17.54
N ASP A 340 -14.50 23.29 17.05
CA ASP A 340 -14.91 24.13 15.92
C ASP A 340 -14.19 23.76 14.62
N TYR A 341 -13.42 22.66 14.61
CA TYR A 341 -12.70 22.18 13.44
C TYR A 341 -13.65 21.83 12.30
N VAL A 342 -13.51 22.52 11.18
CA VAL A 342 -14.20 22.21 9.93
C VAL A 342 -13.19 21.54 8.98
N PRO A 343 -13.34 20.23 8.68
CA PRO A 343 -12.48 19.54 7.74
C PRO A 343 -12.56 20.17 6.37
N LYS A 344 -11.44 20.15 5.63
CA LYS A 344 -11.48 20.53 4.22
C LYS A 344 -12.31 19.47 3.45
N PRO A 345 -13.20 19.92 2.55
CA PRO A 345 -14.04 19.04 1.76
C PRO A 345 -13.25 18.11 0.85
#